data_AF-A0A5B8RFM1-F1
#
_entry.id   AF-A0A5B8RFM1-F1
#
_cell.length_a   1.000
_cell.length_b   1.000
_cell.length_c   1.000
_cell.angle_alpha   90.00
_cell.angle_beta   90.00
_cell.angle_gamma   90.00
#
_symmetry.space_group_name_H-M   'P 1'
#
loop_
_entity.id
_entity.type
_entity.pdbx_description
1 polymer ?
#
loop_
_entity_poly.entity_id
_entity_poly.type
_entity_poly.pdbx_seq_one_letter_code
_entity_poly.pdbx_strand_id
1 'polypeptide(L)'
;MKPEVLQSLMTGKVLLNQSRELCFTEDSYAASSGLVILQDALELIFISLLIEKGVDEQKAIESFSFDQIVGELKKVGLKVIKSGTLKALNKQRVVVKHYGQTSDSSSVANYFDVACQAVDSLLLEVVGKRLDEIMLCEMLADGEAKQYLQEASLAIEQAKYFKALVNIRKAIFVEIEADYCIYSYRQGGTPRGLGLLAAAGMKAPYFTKNATWIEDNVKDPFDYIQLDHGKIRQDLIEWGASTQDFFNIWRLTPEVIRLEQDSDWLLKGELKHLYQAATRENAIFCLDRAINLLGKKQQHQDNARWLDFSAAHRLNVKISSATSVFRKASKNADVVARLGIGDIYEAQAIVPSLDGEHDRFAQILHIQDDEPRFLSGYVDLEDCELVEPPEPTNQ
;
A
#
# COMPACT_ATOMS: atom_id res chain seq x y z
N MET A 1 13.66 24.35 -8.14
CA MET A 1 13.67 23.60 -6.87
C MET A 1 14.96 22.84 -6.74
N LYS A 2 15.77 23.19 -5.74
CA LYS A 2 16.97 22.43 -5.36
C LYS A 2 16.56 21.01 -4.88
N PRO A 3 17.36 19.94 -5.10
CA PRO A 3 16.99 18.58 -4.68
C PRO A 3 16.71 18.43 -3.18
N GLU A 4 17.50 19.09 -2.33
CA GLU A 4 17.33 19.13 -0.87
C GLU A 4 16.02 19.82 -0.43
N VAL A 5 15.58 20.83 -1.18
CA VAL A 5 14.29 21.51 -0.97
C VAL A 5 13.15 20.55 -1.27
N LEU A 6 13.24 19.77 -2.36
CA LEU A 6 12.24 18.77 -2.68
C LEU A 6 12.13 17.73 -1.55
N GLN A 7 13.25 17.15 -1.11
CA GLN A 7 13.24 16.15 -0.03
C GLN A 7 12.65 16.70 1.28
N SER A 8 13.00 17.93 1.64
CA SER A 8 12.50 18.59 2.84
C SER A 8 11.01 18.92 2.74
N LEU A 9 10.54 19.37 1.58
CA LEU A 9 9.11 19.60 1.31
C LEU A 9 8.30 18.29 1.33
N MET A 10 8.86 17.19 0.83
CA MET A 10 8.22 15.87 0.86
C MET A 10 8.07 15.38 2.31
N THR A 11 9.13 15.52 3.12
CA THR A 11 9.09 15.20 4.55
C THR A 11 8.07 16.08 5.29
N GLY A 12 8.09 17.39 5.02
CA GLY A 12 7.12 18.33 5.57
C GLY A 12 5.69 18.00 5.17
N LYS A 13 5.45 17.57 3.92
CA LYS A 13 4.14 17.13 3.43
C LYS A 13 3.65 15.88 4.15
N VAL A 14 4.53 14.90 4.38
CA VAL A 14 4.18 13.69 5.14
C VAL A 14 3.76 14.05 6.57
N LEU A 15 4.53 14.89 7.26
CA LEU A 15 4.19 15.34 8.62
C LEU A 15 2.89 16.16 8.64
N LEU A 16 2.70 17.04 7.65
CA LEU A 16 1.46 17.82 7.55
C LEU A 16 0.25 16.89 7.37
N ASN A 17 0.34 15.90 6.49
CA ASN A 17 -0.72 14.91 6.27
C ASN A 17 -1.00 14.08 7.52
N GLN A 18 0.03 13.64 8.26
CA GLN A 18 -0.14 12.93 9.53
C GLN A 18 -0.77 13.82 10.61
N SER A 19 -0.34 15.08 10.72
CA SER A 19 -0.90 16.01 11.71
C SER A 19 -2.39 16.29 11.47
N ARG A 20 -2.86 16.20 10.21
CA ARG A 20 -4.28 16.44 9.88
C ARG A 20 -5.22 15.53 10.66
N GLU A 21 -5.00 14.21 10.62
CA GLU A 21 -5.89 13.25 11.28
C GLU A 21 -5.95 13.50 12.80
N LEU A 22 -4.83 13.93 13.38
CA LEU A 22 -4.71 14.26 14.79
C LEU A 22 -5.32 15.62 15.15
N CYS A 23 -5.17 16.63 14.30
CA CYS A 23 -5.66 17.99 14.57
C CYS A 23 -7.19 18.12 14.52
N PHE A 24 -7.89 17.22 13.83
CA PHE A 24 -9.35 17.25 13.67
C PHE A 24 -10.10 16.28 14.60
N THR A 25 -9.42 15.65 15.56
CA THR A 25 -10.06 14.82 16.58
C THR A 25 -10.66 15.66 17.70
N GLU A 26 -11.69 15.14 18.39
CA GLU A 26 -12.23 15.79 19.60
C GLU A 26 -11.33 15.58 20.83
N ASP A 27 -10.50 14.53 20.83
CA ASP A 27 -9.58 14.23 21.93
C ASP A 27 -8.46 15.28 22.03
N SER A 28 -8.41 16.00 23.15
CA SER A 28 -7.45 17.06 23.38
C SER A 28 -6.00 16.57 23.45
N TYR A 29 -5.74 15.31 23.83
CA TYR A 29 -4.39 14.73 23.84
C TYR A 29 -3.89 14.44 22.42
N ALA A 30 -4.74 13.80 21.61
CA ALA A 30 -4.44 13.53 20.22
C ALA A 30 -4.31 14.84 19.41
N ALA A 31 -5.20 15.82 19.63
CA ALA A 31 -5.10 17.15 19.03
C ALA A 31 -3.79 17.86 19.44
N SER A 32 -3.41 17.80 20.71
CA SER A 32 -2.15 18.36 21.20
C SER A 32 -0.93 17.70 20.56
N SER A 33 -0.99 16.40 20.31
CA SER A 33 0.08 15.67 19.59
C SER A 33 0.14 16.10 18.12
N GLY A 34 -1.01 16.25 17.48
CA GLY A 34 -1.13 16.81 16.13
C GLY A 34 -0.51 18.21 16.02
N LEU A 35 -0.71 19.06 17.03
CA LEU A 35 -0.11 20.40 17.07
C LEU A 35 1.42 20.40 17.05
N VAL A 36 2.06 19.43 17.73
CA VAL A 36 3.52 19.28 17.72
C VAL A 36 4.00 18.89 16.32
N ILE A 37 3.37 17.88 15.72
CA ILE A 37 3.73 17.39 14.38
C ILE A 37 3.49 18.47 13.31
N LEU A 38 2.38 19.22 13.42
CA LEU A 38 2.06 20.34 12.53
C LEU A 38 3.17 21.41 12.56
N GLN A 39 3.69 21.71 13.74
CA GLN A 39 4.72 22.71 13.88
C GLN A 39 6.06 22.27 13.27
N ASP A 40 6.44 21.00 13.44
CA ASP A 40 7.64 20.45 12.82
C ASP A 40 7.50 20.41 11.27
N ALA A 41 6.29 20.12 10.76
CA ALA A 41 5.97 20.22 9.34
C ALA A 41 6.17 21.65 8.80
N LEU A 42 5.65 22.66 9.54
CA LEU A 42 5.79 24.07 9.17
C LEU A 42 7.25 24.54 9.18
N GLU A 43 8.02 24.15 10.18
CA GLU A 43 9.44 24.49 10.28
C GLU A 43 10.21 23.95 9.07
N LEU A 44 10.03 22.68 8.73
CA LEU A 44 10.67 22.07 7.56
C LEU A 44 10.27 22.76 6.25
N ILE A 45 8.98 23.02 6.05
CA ILE A 45 8.50 23.69 4.83
C ILE A 45 9.07 25.10 4.75
N PHE A 46 9.00 25.89 5.82
CA PHE A 46 9.46 27.28 5.82
C PHE A 46 10.99 27.39 5.65
N ILE A 47 11.76 26.49 6.26
CA ILE A 47 13.20 26.38 6.03
C ILE A 47 13.48 26.06 4.57
N SER A 48 12.75 25.11 3.97
CA SER A 48 12.89 24.75 2.55
C SER A 48 12.66 25.95 1.62
N LEU A 49 11.70 26.82 1.96
CA LEU A 49 11.46 28.05 1.20
C LEU A 49 12.58 29.07 1.32
N LEU A 50 13.21 29.18 2.50
CA LEU A 50 14.38 30.05 2.72
C LEU A 50 15.60 29.53 1.94
N ILE A 51 15.79 28.21 1.89
CA ILE A 51 16.85 27.56 1.08
C ILE A 51 16.63 27.83 -0.41
N GLU A 52 15.40 27.70 -0.90
CA GLU A 52 15.08 27.97 -2.31
C GLU A 52 15.29 29.46 -2.66
N LYS A 53 15.21 30.37 -1.66
CA LYS A 53 15.56 31.80 -1.81
C LYS A 53 17.03 32.12 -1.55
N GLY A 54 17.88 31.13 -1.27
CA GLY A 54 19.33 31.30 -1.07
C GLY A 54 19.73 31.94 0.25
N VAL A 55 18.90 31.83 1.30
CA VAL A 55 19.20 32.42 2.62
C VAL A 55 20.20 31.56 3.41
N ASP A 56 20.17 30.25 3.20
CA ASP A 56 21.10 29.26 3.76
C ASP A 56 22.56 29.52 3.36
N GLU A 57 22.78 30.08 2.17
CA GLU A 57 24.11 30.47 1.70
C GLU A 57 24.72 31.63 2.50
N GLN A 58 23.90 32.34 3.28
CA GLN A 58 24.30 33.54 4.02
C GLN A 58 24.22 33.36 5.54
N LYS A 59 23.42 32.40 6.02
CA LYS A 59 23.10 32.24 7.44
C LYS A 59 22.91 30.76 7.80
N ALA A 60 23.31 30.39 9.01
CA ALA A 60 23.04 29.07 9.60
C ALA A 60 21.56 28.96 10.01
N ILE A 61 20.69 28.74 9.04
CA ILE A 61 19.24 28.70 9.23
C ILE A 61 18.76 27.52 10.09
N GLU A 62 19.58 26.47 10.27
CA GLU A 62 19.20 25.31 11.10
C GLU A 62 19.08 25.66 12.60
N SER A 63 19.69 26.78 13.01
CA SER A 63 19.65 27.26 14.39
C SER A 63 18.46 28.18 14.69
N PHE A 64 17.63 28.47 13.69
CA PHE A 64 16.56 29.46 13.85
C PHE A 64 15.38 28.88 14.62
N SER A 65 14.94 29.62 15.64
CA SER A 65 13.61 29.45 16.21
C SER A 65 12.53 29.78 15.18
N PHE A 66 11.34 29.24 15.39
CA PHE A 66 10.20 29.49 14.49
C PHE A 66 9.91 30.99 14.26
N ASP A 67 10.01 31.82 15.30
CA ASP A 67 9.84 33.27 15.18
C ASP A 67 10.91 33.91 14.27
N GLN A 68 12.15 33.41 14.33
CA GLN A 68 13.23 33.85 13.45
C GLN A 68 12.98 33.41 12.01
N ILE A 69 12.53 32.16 11.78
CA ILE A 69 12.16 31.65 10.45
C ILE A 69 11.08 32.54 9.83
N VAL A 70 9.98 32.82 10.55
CA VAL A 70 8.90 33.72 10.09
C VAL A 70 9.42 35.14 9.84
N GLY A 71 10.34 35.62 10.67
CA GLY A 71 10.98 36.93 10.50
C GLY A 71 11.83 37.01 9.23
N GLU A 72 12.58 35.96 8.91
CA GLU A 72 13.44 35.89 7.73
C GLU A 72 12.64 35.75 6.45
N LEU A 73 11.55 34.96 6.44
CA LEU A 73 10.60 34.92 5.32
C LEU A 73 10.11 36.33 4.94
N LYS A 74 9.78 37.15 5.95
CA LYS A 74 9.39 38.55 5.71
C LYS A 74 10.52 39.42 5.18
N LYS A 75 11.77 39.21 5.64
CA LYS A 75 12.94 39.97 5.16
C LYS A 75 13.25 39.68 3.70
N VAL A 76 13.01 38.46 3.23
CA VAL A 76 13.14 38.09 1.80
C VAL A 76 11.90 38.45 0.97
N GLY A 77 10.99 39.25 1.52
CA GLY A 77 9.83 39.80 0.81
C GLY A 77 8.59 38.90 0.79
N LEU A 78 8.62 37.72 1.44
CA LEU A 78 7.49 36.79 1.44
C LEU A 78 6.46 37.18 2.50
N LYS A 79 5.18 37.21 2.10
CA LYS A 79 4.09 37.58 3.00
C LYS A 79 3.54 36.35 3.73
N VAL A 80 3.96 36.16 4.98
CA VAL A 80 3.37 35.13 5.85
C VAL A 80 1.99 35.57 6.34
N ILE A 81 0.93 35.07 5.70
CA ILE A 81 -0.45 35.34 6.08
C ILE A 81 -0.74 34.84 7.50
N LYS A 82 -1.61 35.58 8.22
CA LYS A 82 -2.01 35.26 9.61
C LYS A 82 -0.84 34.91 10.55
N SER A 83 0.32 35.56 10.38
CA SER A 83 1.52 35.28 11.19
C SER A 83 1.30 35.38 12.71
N GLY A 84 0.34 36.17 13.19
CA GLY A 84 -0.05 36.18 14.61
C GLY A 84 -0.64 34.86 15.10
N THR A 85 -1.47 34.20 14.28
CA THR A 85 -2.03 32.88 14.58
C THR A 85 -0.96 31.80 14.57
N LEU A 86 -0.01 31.84 13.63
CA LEU A 86 1.13 30.92 13.62
C LEU A 86 2.05 31.10 14.84
N LYS A 87 2.21 32.33 15.33
CA LYS A 87 2.93 32.58 16.59
C LYS A 87 2.18 32.02 17.79
N ALA A 88 0.86 32.15 17.81
CA ALA A 88 0.02 31.56 18.86
C ALA A 88 0.11 30.02 18.84
N LEU A 89 0.10 29.40 17.65
CA LEU A 89 0.35 27.98 17.43
C LEU A 89 1.69 27.57 18.07
N ASN A 90 2.79 28.24 17.73
CA ASN A 90 4.10 27.90 18.31
C ASN A 90 4.12 28.05 19.84
N LYS A 91 3.47 29.10 20.39
CA LYS A 91 3.34 29.27 21.84
C LYS A 91 2.56 28.12 22.49
N GLN A 92 1.43 27.71 21.91
CA GLN A 92 0.66 26.57 22.41
C GLN A 92 1.45 25.25 22.29
N ARG A 93 2.19 25.04 21.18
CA ARG A 93 3.09 23.88 21.00
C ARG A 93 4.13 23.80 22.12
N VAL A 94 4.75 24.93 22.49
CA VAL A 94 5.71 24.98 23.60
C VAL A 94 5.05 24.58 24.93
N VAL A 95 3.82 25.05 25.18
CA VAL A 95 3.03 24.69 26.37
C VAL A 95 2.74 23.19 26.41
N VAL A 96 2.27 22.62 25.30
CA VAL A 96 2.03 21.17 25.17
C VAL A 96 3.31 20.37 25.39
N LYS A 97 4.37 20.68 24.64
CA LYS A 97 5.61 19.89 24.59
C LYS A 97 6.40 19.91 25.89
N HIS A 98 6.51 21.08 26.54
CA HIS A 98 7.37 21.25 27.71
C HIS A 98 6.63 21.13 29.04
N TYR A 99 5.32 21.36 29.06
CA TYR A 99 4.53 21.37 30.29
C TYR A 99 3.42 20.32 30.31
N GLY A 100 3.24 19.55 29.23
CA GLY A 100 2.24 18.48 29.15
C GLY A 100 0.78 18.99 29.22
N GLN A 101 0.55 20.28 28.96
CA GLN A 101 -0.77 20.87 29.03
C GLN A 101 -1.48 20.74 27.68
N THR A 102 -2.64 20.09 27.67
CA THR A 102 -3.42 19.87 26.45
C THR A 102 -3.98 21.18 25.89
N SER A 103 -4.03 21.29 24.57
CA SER A 103 -4.69 22.37 23.84
C SER A 103 -6.14 22.00 23.50
N ASP A 104 -6.98 23.02 23.37
CA ASP A 104 -8.36 22.87 22.91
C ASP A 104 -8.39 22.41 21.44
N SER A 105 -9.14 21.34 21.16
CA SER A 105 -9.19 20.69 19.84
C SER A 105 -9.68 21.63 18.74
N SER A 106 -10.64 22.51 19.03
CA SER A 106 -11.14 23.47 18.04
C SER A 106 -10.09 24.52 17.66
N SER A 107 -9.28 24.93 18.63
CA SER A 107 -8.15 25.84 18.43
C SER A 107 -7.06 25.20 17.56
N VAL A 108 -6.76 23.91 17.82
CA VAL A 108 -5.77 23.14 17.03
C VAL A 108 -6.24 22.96 15.58
N ALA A 109 -7.51 22.62 15.35
CA ALA A 109 -8.06 22.52 13.99
C ALA A 109 -7.94 23.84 13.22
N ASN A 110 -8.27 24.97 13.87
CA ASN A 110 -8.10 26.29 13.27
C ASN A 110 -6.62 26.62 12.97
N TYR A 111 -5.68 26.20 13.82
CA TYR A 111 -4.25 26.34 13.53
C TYR A 111 -3.84 25.55 12.29
N PHE A 112 -4.33 24.33 12.13
CA PHE A 112 -4.07 23.51 10.96
C PHE A 112 -4.57 24.19 9.67
N ASP A 113 -5.80 24.71 9.68
CA ASP A 113 -6.36 25.41 8.50
C ASP A 113 -5.56 26.65 8.13
N VAL A 114 -5.14 27.44 9.12
CA VAL A 114 -4.31 28.64 8.90
C VAL A 114 -2.91 28.27 8.42
N ALA A 115 -2.32 27.20 8.95
CA ALA A 115 -1.05 26.65 8.52
C ALA A 115 -1.10 26.24 7.04
N CYS A 116 -2.13 25.50 6.62
CA CYS A 116 -2.32 25.10 5.23
C CYS A 116 -2.44 26.31 4.29
N GLN A 117 -3.23 27.33 4.67
CA GLN A 117 -3.34 28.57 3.89
C GLN A 117 -1.98 29.27 3.75
N ALA A 118 -1.21 29.37 4.83
CA ALA A 118 0.09 30.01 4.82
C ALA A 118 1.11 29.26 3.95
N VAL A 119 1.16 27.94 4.08
CA VAL A 119 2.02 27.05 3.28
C VAL A 119 1.70 27.17 1.79
N ASP A 120 0.43 27.06 1.41
CA ASP A 120 0.02 27.16 0.01
C ASP A 120 0.34 28.53 -0.59
N SER A 121 0.06 29.61 0.15
CA SER A 121 0.38 30.97 -0.29
C SER A 121 1.88 31.16 -0.53
N LEU A 122 2.72 30.66 0.38
CA LEU A 122 4.17 30.82 0.29
C LEU A 122 4.77 29.93 -0.80
N LEU A 123 4.32 28.69 -0.93
CA LEU A 123 4.79 27.78 -1.99
C LEU A 123 4.38 28.28 -3.38
N LEU A 124 3.19 28.84 -3.54
CA LEU A 124 2.79 29.49 -4.80
C LEU A 124 3.73 30.66 -5.16
N GLU A 125 4.15 31.45 -4.17
CA GLU A 125 5.04 32.60 -4.40
C GLU A 125 6.50 32.20 -4.67
N VAL A 126 7.00 31.13 -4.03
CA VAL A 126 8.41 30.71 -4.11
C VAL A 126 8.64 29.67 -5.20
N VAL A 127 7.77 28.67 -5.27
CA VAL A 127 7.90 27.46 -6.10
C VAL A 127 6.94 27.50 -7.30
N GLY A 128 5.86 28.27 -7.23
CA GLY A 128 4.84 28.33 -8.28
C GLY A 128 3.82 27.18 -8.24
N LYS A 129 3.84 26.35 -7.20
CA LYS A 129 2.97 25.18 -7.00
C LYS A 129 2.47 25.16 -5.56
N ARG A 130 1.26 24.64 -5.30
CA ARG A 130 0.79 24.35 -3.93
C ARG A 130 1.44 23.07 -3.38
N LEU A 131 1.33 22.81 -2.07
CA LEU A 131 1.95 21.62 -1.47
C LEU A 131 1.30 20.31 -1.97
N ASP A 132 -0.01 20.32 -2.20
CA ASP A 132 -0.75 19.19 -2.77
C ASP A 132 -0.28 18.85 -4.19
N GLU A 133 0.28 19.83 -4.92
CA GLU A 133 0.84 19.64 -6.26
C GLU A 133 2.26 19.05 -6.27
N ILE A 134 2.93 18.97 -5.11
CA ILE A 134 4.23 18.32 -4.97
C ILE A 134 3.99 16.83 -4.70
N MET A 135 4.17 16.00 -5.72
CA MET A 135 3.71 14.60 -5.71
C MET A 135 4.69 13.67 -4.98
N LEU A 136 4.15 12.81 -4.12
CA LEU A 136 4.92 11.82 -3.34
C LEU A 136 5.22 10.52 -4.11
N CYS A 137 5.15 10.52 -5.45
CA CYS A 137 5.28 9.28 -6.26
C CYS A 137 6.58 8.52 -5.99
N GLU A 138 7.65 9.23 -5.61
CA GLU A 138 8.95 8.64 -5.29
C GLU A 138 8.96 7.77 -4.03
N MET A 139 7.94 7.89 -3.17
CA MET A 139 7.83 7.06 -1.96
C MET A 139 7.28 5.65 -2.22
N LEU A 140 6.73 5.40 -3.41
CA LEU A 140 6.21 4.09 -3.79
C LEU A 140 7.33 3.21 -4.32
N ALA A 141 7.24 1.91 -4.04
CA ALA A 141 8.11 0.91 -4.65
C ALA A 141 8.02 0.95 -6.18
N ASP A 142 9.11 0.60 -6.85
CA ASP A 142 9.14 0.55 -8.30
C ASP A 142 8.19 -0.53 -8.83
N GLY A 143 7.32 -0.15 -9.76
CA GLY A 143 6.29 -1.03 -10.30
C GLY A 143 5.38 -0.28 -11.29
N GLU A 144 4.47 -1.03 -11.89
CA GLU A 144 3.56 -0.51 -12.93
C GLU A 144 2.66 0.61 -12.38
N ALA A 145 2.18 0.47 -11.15
CA ALA A 145 1.36 1.48 -10.49
C ALA A 145 2.09 2.82 -10.34
N LYS A 146 3.36 2.80 -9.90
CA LYS A 146 4.20 4.00 -9.79
C LYS A 146 4.37 4.70 -11.14
N GLN A 147 4.63 3.93 -12.20
CA GLN A 147 4.76 4.47 -13.55
C GLN A 147 3.49 5.20 -13.99
N TYR A 148 2.31 4.61 -13.78
CA TYR A 148 1.05 5.28 -14.11
C TYR A 148 0.83 6.56 -13.31
N LEU A 149 1.18 6.60 -12.02
CA LEU A 149 1.06 7.83 -11.23
C LEU A 149 2.05 8.92 -11.66
N GLN A 150 3.27 8.55 -12.06
CA GLN A 150 4.24 9.48 -12.66
C GLN A 150 3.71 10.03 -14.00
N GLU A 151 3.14 9.19 -14.86
CA GLU A 151 2.51 9.65 -16.10
C GLU A 151 1.28 10.53 -15.83
N ALA A 152 0.51 10.25 -14.78
CA ALA A 152 -0.61 11.08 -14.38
C ALA A 152 -0.13 12.47 -13.91
N SER A 153 0.96 12.52 -13.14
CA SER A 153 1.60 13.77 -12.73
C SER A 153 2.03 14.59 -13.95
N LEU A 154 2.73 13.96 -14.91
CA LEU A 154 3.12 14.61 -16.16
C LEU A 154 1.91 15.09 -16.99
N ALA A 155 0.82 14.31 -17.01
CA ALA A 155 -0.41 14.69 -17.69
C ALA A 155 -1.08 15.92 -17.05
N ILE A 156 -1.03 16.05 -15.71
CA ILE A 156 -1.51 17.25 -15.01
C ILE A 156 -0.68 18.48 -15.40
N GLU A 157 0.65 18.36 -15.45
CA GLU A 157 1.54 19.45 -15.88
C GLU A 157 1.25 19.89 -17.32
N GLN A 158 0.84 18.97 -18.19
CA GLN A 158 0.43 19.24 -19.57
C GLN A 158 -1.04 19.68 -19.70
N ALA A 159 -1.75 19.93 -18.59
CA ALA A 159 -3.18 20.22 -18.56
C ALA A 159 -4.08 19.15 -19.23
N LYS A 160 -3.60 17.91 -19.34
CA LYS A 160 -4.32 16.75 -19.88
C LYS A 160 -5.02 15.99 -18.74
N TYR A 161 -5.96 16.64 -18.06
CA TYR A 161 -6.57 16.12 -16.83
C TYR A 161 -7.31 14.79 -17.01
N PHE A 162 -7.98 14.58 -18.14
CA PHE A 162 -8.64 13.30 -18.41
C PHE A 162 -7.62 12.15 -18.48
N LYS A 163 -6.50 12.35 -19.18
CA LYS A 163 -5.41 11.36 -19.24
C LYS A 163 -4.85 11.08 -17.84
N ALA A 164 -4.74 12.11 -17.00
CA ALA A 164 -4.32 11.94 -15.61
C ALA A 164 -5.29 11.03 -14.84
N LEU A 165 -6.61 11.27 -14.92
CA LEU A 165 -7.63 10.45 -14.26
C LEU A 165 -7.61 8.99 -14.74
N VAL A 166 -7.41 8.76 -16.05
CA VAL A 166 -7.25 7.42 -16.62
C VAL A 166 -6.05 6.71 -15.99
N ASN A 167 -4.88 7.36 -15.98
CA ASN A 167 -3.66 6.77 -15.44
C ASN A 167 -3.74 6.54 -13.92
N ILE A 168 -4.38 7.45 -13.17
CA ILE A 168 -4.67 7.23 -11.74
C ILE A 168 -5.51 5.96 -11.56
N ARG A 169 -6.55 5.77 -12.38
CA ARG A 169 -7.36 4.55 -12.28
C ARG A 169 -6.57 3.30 -12.65
N LYS A 170 -5.70 3.33 -13.66
CA LYS A 170 -4.85 2.19 -14.01
C LYS A 170 -3.99 1.74 -12.83
N ALA A 171 -3.41 2.69 -12.08
CA ALA A 171 -2.66 2.38 -10.86
C ALA A 171 -3.55 1.70 -9.81
N ILE A 172 -4.76 2.21 -9.58
CA ILE A 172 -5.74 1.59 -8.68
C ILE A 172 -6.18 0.20 -9.17
N PHE A 173 -6.33 -0.01 -10.47
CA PHE A 173 -6.67 -1.30 -11.04
C PHE A 173 -5.59 -2.33 -10.77
N VAL A 174 -4.34 -2.01 -11.10
CA VAL A 174 -3.19 -2.93 -10.92
C VAL A 174 -3.04 -3.31 -9.46
N GLU A 175 -3.17 -2.35 -8.54
CA GLU A 175 -2.93 -2.61 -7.13
C GLU A 175 -4.14 -3.17 -6.38
N ILE A 176 -5.36 -2.84 -6.78
CA ILE A 176 -6.55 -3.14 -5.96
C ILE A 176 -7.58 -3.90 -6.79
N GLU A 177 -8.01 -3.37 -7.92
CA GLU A 177 -9.19 -3.92 -8.61
C GLU A 177 -8.91 -5.24 -9.33
N ALA A 178 -7.66 -5.52 -9.70
CA ALA A 178 -7.24 -6.79 -10.27
C ALA A 178 -7.58 -7.96 -9.31
N ASP A 179 -7.46 -7.77 -8.00
CA ASP A 179 -7.84 -8.77 -6.99
C ASP A 179 -9.34 -9.09 -6.99
N TYR A 180 -10.17 -8.23 -7.60
CA TYR A 180 -11.62 -8.37 -7.73
C TYR A 180 -12.05 -8.69 -9.18
N CYS A 181 -11.11 -8.78 -10.12
CA CYS A 181 -11.39 -9.10 -11.51
C CYS A 181 -11.59 -10.62 -11.69
N ILE A 182 -12.82 -11.05 -12.00
CA ILE A 182 -13.17 -12.48 -12.14
C ILE A 182 -12.94 -13.04 -13.55
N TYR A 183 -12.24 -12.31 -14.44
CA TYR A 183 -12.02 -12.71 -15.84
C TYR A 183 -11.35 -14.08 -15.99
N SER A 184 -10.48 -14.46 -15.03
CA SER A 184 -9.80 -15.74 -14.99
C SER A 184 -10.73 -16.95 -14.78
N TYR A 185 -11.94 -16.73 -14.24
CA TYR A 185 -12.92 -17.79 -13.94
C TYR A 185 -13.88 -18.11 -15.10
N ARG A 186 -13.76 -17.41 -16.23
CA ARG A 186 -14.69 -17.52 -17.37
C ARG A 186 -14.78 -18.92 -18.00
N GLN A 187 -13.72 -19.73 -17.90
CA GLN A 187 -13.66 -21.07 -18.51
C GLN A 187 -14.03 -22.20 -17.53
N GLY A 188 -14.34 -21.89 -16.27
CA GLY A 188 -14.61 -22.88 -15.23
C GLY A 188 -13.33 -23.54 -14.70
N GLY A 189 -13.11 -23.47 -13.38
CA GLY A 189 -11.94 -24.01 -12.70
C GLY A 189 -11.16 -22.95 -11.91
N THR A 190 -10.24 -23.40 -11.05
CA THR A 190 -9.26 -22.50 -10.40
C THR A 190 -8.29 -21.96 -11.46
N PRO A 191 -7.92 -20.67 -11.41
CA PRO A 191 -7.00 -20.07 -12.37
C PRO A 191 -5.70 -20.89 -12.46
N ARG A 192 -5.43 -21.47 -13.64
CA ARG A 192 -4.15 -22.14 -13.94
C ARG A 192 -3.25 -21.13 -14.64
N GLY A 193 -2.41 -20.45 -13.88
CA GLY A 193 -1.42 -19.52 -14.41
C GLY A 193 -0.35 -19.20 -13.37
N LEU A 194 0.88 -18.91 -13.82
CA LEU A 194 2.04 -18.58 -12.97
C LEU A 194 2.36 -17.07 -12.99
N GLY A 195 1.39 -16.23 -13.36
CA GLY A 195 1.56 -14.78 -13.57
C GLY A 195 0.81 -13.90 -12.55
N LEU A 196 1.06 -12.59 -12.56
CA LEU A 196 0.50 -11.60 -11.62
C LEU A 196 -1.05 -11.59 -11.58
N LEU A 197 -1.71 -12.00 -12.68
CA LEU A 197 -3.17 -12.15 -12.77
C LEU A 197 -3.69 -13.56 -12.36
N ALA A 198 -2.82 -14.49 -11.97
CA ALA A 198 -3.24 -15.80 -11.47
C ALA A 198 -3.95 -15.71 -10.12
N ALA A 199 -3.64 -14.67 -9.35
CA ALA A 199 -4.32 -14.29 -8.12
C ALA A 199 -5.53 -13.34 -8.35
N ALA A 200 -5.81 -12.96 -9.61
CA ALA A 200 -6.92 -12.06 -9.93
C ALA A 200 -8.27 -12.69 -9.55
N GLY A 201 -9.14 -11.86 -8.97
CA GLY A 201 -10.47 -12.27 -8.53
C GLY A 201 -10.50 -13.03 -7.20
N MET A 202 -9.37 -13.21 -6.49
CA MET A 202 -9.37 -13.87 -5.17
C MET A 202 -10.22 -13.11 -4.13
N LYS A 203 -10.35 -11.79 -4.24
CA LYS A 203 -11.14 -10.97 -3.31
C LYS A 203 -12.57 -10.70 -3.77
N ALA A 204 -12.95 -11.11 -4.98
CA ALA A 204 -14.33 -11.04 -5.43
C ALA A 204 -15.26 -11.92 -4.56
N PRO A 205 -16.58 -11.66 -4.51
CA PRO A 205 -17.53 -12.51 -3.81
C PRO A 205 -17.48 -13.96 -4.33
N TYR A 206 -17.54 -14.95 -3.45
CA TYR A 206 -17.37 -16.35 -3.83
C TYR A 206 -18.34 -16.82 -4.93
N PHE A 207 -19.61 -16.39 -4.85
CA PHE A 207 -20.65 -16.80 -5.80
C PHE A 207 -20.48 -16.24 -7.22
N THR A 208 -19.62 -15.24 -7.43
CA THR A 208 -19.36 -14.68 -8.78
C THR A 208 -18.25 -15.44 -9.52
N LYS A 209 -17.46 -16.27 -8.81
CA LYS A 209 -16.28 -16.98 -9.32
C LYS A 209 -16.61 -18.29 -10.03
N ASN A 210 -17.59 -18.29 -10.92
CA ASN A 210 -17.93 -19.46 -11.71
C ASN A 210 -18.44 -19.08 -13.10
N ALA A 211 -18.23 -19.99 -14.06
CA ALA A 211 -18.54 -19.75 -15.47
C ALA A 211 -20.04 -19.48 -15.71
N THR A 212 -20.93 -20.21 -15.02
CA THR A 212 -22.39 -20.05 -15.17
C THR A 212 -22.85 -18.65 -14.75
N TRP A 213 -22.40 -18.19 -13.57
CA TRP A 213 -22.74 -16.84 -13.11
C TRP A 213 -22.19 -15.77 -14.05
N ILE A 214 -20.95 -15.94 -14.54
CA ILE A 214 -20.32 -15.02 -15.48
C ILE A 214 -21.13 -14.93 -16.77
N GLU A 215 -21.53 -16.07 -17.34
CA GLU A 215 -22.33 -16.13 -18.57
C GLU A 215 -23.67 -15.39 -18.42
N ASP A 216 -24.31 -15.51 -17.25
CA ASP A 216 -25.62 -14.90 -16.99
C ASP A 216 -25.54 -13.40 -16.65
N ASN A 217 -24.43 -12.92 -16.08
CA ASN A 217 -24.36 -11.58 -15.45
C ASN A 217 -23.36 -10.60 -16.06
N VAL A 218 -22.31 -11.08 -16.73
CA VAL A 218 -21.29 -10.21 -17.35
C VAL A 218 -21.78 -9.82 -18.75
N LYS A 219 -22.13 -8.54 -18.94
CA LYS A 219 -22.65 -8.01 -20.20
C LYS A 219 -21.61 -7.24 -20.98
N ASP A 220 -20.68 -6.62 -20.28
CA ASP A 220 -19.53 -5.93 -20.87
C ASP A 220 -18.24 -6.21 -20.09
N PRO A 221 -17.05 -5.91 -20.66
CA PRO A 221 -15.77 -6.25 -20.01
C PRO A 221 -15.58 -5.66 -18.62
N PHE A 222 -16.25 -4.56 -18.27
CA PHE A 222 -16.08 -3.90 -16.98
C PHE A 222 -16.87 -4.63 -15.88
N ASP A 223 -17.90 -5.40 -16.25
CA ASP A 223 -18.65 -6.27 -15.33
C ASP A 223 -17.78 -7.42 -14.80
N TYR A 224 -16.58 -7.66 -15.33
CA TYR A 224 -15.63 -8.59 -14.70
C TYR A 224 -15.07 -8.07 -13.37
N ILE A 225 -15.15 -6.77 -13.08
CA ILE A 225 -14.68 -6.22 -11.80
C ILE A 225 -15.83 -6.32 -10.78
N GLN A 226 -15.77 -7.33 -9.91
CA GLN A 226 -16.78 -7.57 -8.89
C GLN A 226 -16.26 -7.19 -7.50
N LEU A 227 -16.38 -5.90 -7.17
CA LEU A 227 -15.96 -5.39 -5.86
C LEU A 227 -16.85 -5.91 -4.73
N ASP A 228 -16.26 -6.68 -3.81
CA ASP A 228 -16.88 -6.94 -2.52
C ASP A 228 -16.71 -5.70 -1.64
N HIS A 229 -17.76 -4.89 -1.53
CA HIS A 229 -17.77 -3.65 -0.75
C HIS A 229 -17.47 -3.86 0.74
N GLY A 230 -17.82 -5.03 1.30
CA GLY A 230 -17.50 -5.35 2.69
C GLY A 230 -16.01 -5.61 2.85
N LYS A 231 -15.47 -6.48 1.99
CA LYS A 231 -14.04 -6.85 2.02
C LYS A 231 -13.13 -5.66 1.76
N ILE A 232 -13.41 -4.84 0.74
CA ILE A 232 -12.56 -3.69 0.43
C ILE A 232 -12.57 -2.66 1.56
N ARG A 233 -13.71 -2.44 2.22
CA ARG A 233 -13.77 -1.53 3.38
C ARG A 233 -12.92 -2.05 4.53
N GLN A 234 -12.96 -3.35 4.79
CA GLN A 234 -12.12 -3.98 5.80
C GLN A 234 -10.63 -3.82 5.46
N ASP A 235 -10.22 -4.16 4.23
CA ASP A 235 -8.84 -4.01 3.77
C ASP A 235 -8.35 -2.55 3.93
N LEU A 236 -9.16 -1.57 3.51
CA LEU A 236 -8.83 -0.15 3.64
C LEU A 236 -8.64 0.27 5.10
N ILE A 237 -9.46 -0.24 6.02
CA ILE A 237 -9.31 0.02 7.47
C ILE A 237 -8.01 -0.62 8.00
N GLU A 238 -7.71 -1.85 7.60
CA GLU A 238 -6.48 -2.56 7.99
C GLU A 238 -5.21 -1.83 7.51
N TRP A 239 -5.27 -1.17 6.35
CA TRP A 239 -4.18 -0.32 5.84
C TRP A 239 -4.14 1.07 6.51
N GLY A 240 -5.12 1.42 7.34
CA GLY A 240 -5.27 2.78 7.87
C GLY A 240 -5.64 3.81 6.80
N ALA A 241 -6.20 3.39 5.67
CA ALA A 241 -6.59 4.25 4.56
C ALA A 241 -8.05 4.72 4.68
N SER A 242 -8.32 5.93 4.18
CA SER A 242 -9.68 6.48 4.16
C SER A 242 -10.55 5.74 3.14
N THR A 243 -11.62 5.10 3.62
CA THR A 243 -12.62 4.45 2.75
C THR A 243 -13.29 5.45 1.82
N GLN A 244 -13.54 6.67 2.31
CA GLN A 244 -14.12 7.75 1.53
C GLN A 244 -13.20 8.18 0.39
N ASP A 245 -11.89 8.23 0.63
CA ASP A 245 -10.92 8.63 -0.40
C ASP A 245 -10.88 7.60 -1.53
N PHE A 246 -10.88 6.30 -1.21
CA PHE A 246 -10.99 5.23 -2.21
C PHE A 246 -12.24 5.40 -3.08
N PHE A 247 -13.43 5.52 -2.47
CA PHE A 247 -14.67 5.68 -3.23
C PHE A 247 -14.79 7.04 -3.95
N ASN A 248 -14.07 8.07 -3.50
CA ASN A 248 -13.96 9.33 -4.24
C ASN A 248 -13.14 9.14 -5.51
N ILE A 249 -11.95 8.55 -5.41
CA ILE A 249 -11.13 8.20 -6.58
C ILE A 249 -11.97 7.34 -7.52
N TRP A 250 -12.59 6.29 -7.00
CA TRP A 250 -13.35 5.33 -7.80
C TRP A 250 -14.47 5.97 -8.64
N ARG A 251 -15.13 7.00 -8.10
CA ARG A 251 -16.24 7.72 -8.77
C ARG A 251 -15.78 8.85 -9.69
N LEU A 252 -14.63 9.45 -9.42
CA LEU A 252 -14.11 10.60 -10.16
C LEU A 252 -13.23 10.18 -11.35
N THR A 253 -12.74 8.95 -11.35
CA THR A 253 -11.95 8.39 -12.45
C THR A 253 -12.81 7.51 -13.36
N PRO A 254 -12.55 7.48 -14.68
CA PRO A 254 -13.24 6.57 -15.59
C PRO A 254 -12.94 5.12 -15.25
N GLU A 255 -13.85 4.21 -15.61
CA GLU A 255 -13.64 2.77 -15.45
C GLU A 255 -12.57 2.30 -16.46
N VAL A 256 -11.58 1.57 -15.97
CA VAL A 256 -10.53 0.95 -16.78
C VAL A 256 -10.49 -0.54 -16.48
N ILE A 257 -10.16 -1.35 -17.47
CA ILE A 257 -9.83 -2.75 -17.25
C ILE A 257 -8.75 -3.18 -18.23
N ARG A 258 -7.89 -4.09 -17.77
CA ARG A 258 -6.98 -4.84 -18.61
C ARG A 258 -7.23 -6.34 -18.37
N LEU A 259 -7.58 -7.08 -19.42
CA LEU A 259 -8.02 -8.48 -19.30
C LEU A 259 -6.84 -9.44 -19.11
N GLU A 260 -5.72 -9.16 -19.78
CA GLU A 260 -4.47 -9.91 -19.70
C GLU A 260 -3.28 -8.94 -19.57
N GLN A 261 -2.17 -9.36 -18.96
CA GLN A 261 -1.05 -8.46 -18.60
C GLN A 261 -0.52 -7.62 -19.79
N ASP A 262 -0.51 -8.20 -20.99
CA ASP A 262 -0.02 -7.55 -22.21
C ASP A 262 -1.14 -7.05 -23.14
N SER A 263 -2.39 -7.10 -22.69
CA SER A 263 -3.54 -6.61 -23.46
C SER A 263 -3.70 -5.10 -23.38
N ASP A 264 -4.38 -4.53 -24.38
CA ASP A 264 -4.74 -3.11 -24.39
C ASP A 264 -5.69 -2.75 -23.24
N TRP A 265 -5.54 -1.52 -22.73
CA TRP A 265 -6.44 -0.97 -21.74
C TRP A 265 -7.79 -0.62 -22.37
N LEU A 266 -8.87 -1.17 -21.81
CA LEU A 266 -10.24 -0.80 -22.16
C LEU A 266 -10.71 0.33 -21.25
N LEU A 267 -11.44 1.28 -21.83
CA LEU A 267 -11.93 2.48 -21.13
C LEU A 267 -13.46 2.63 -21.28
N LYS A 268 -14.16 2.94 -20.18
CA LYS A 268 -15.61 3.19 -20.17
C LYS A 268 -15.94 4.49 -19.46
N GLY A 269 -17.00 5.15 -19.96
CA GLY A 269 -17.49 6.40 -19.40
C GLY A 269 -16.68 7.63 -19.81
N GLU A 270 -15.99 7.60 -20.96
CA GLU A 270 -15.11 8.67 -21.43
C GLU A 270 -15.82 10.04 -21.42
N LEU A 271 -16.98 10.16 -22.07
CA LEU A 271 -17.69 11.44 -22.22
C LEU A 271 -18.05 12.06 -20.86
N LYS A 272 -18.60 11.26 -19.93
CA LYS A 272 -19.02 11.77 -18.62
C LYS A 272 -17.83 12.32 -17.84
N HIS A 273 -16.75 11.56 -17.76
CA HIS A 273 -15.56 11.96 -17.01
C HIS A 273 -14.81 13.09 -17.71
N LEU A 274 -14.78 13.11 -19.05
CA LEU A 274 -14.17 14.18 -19.84
C LEU A 274 -14.85 15.53 -19.60
N TYR A 275 -16.18 15.57 -19.52
CA TYR A 275 -16.91 16.83 -19.36
C TYR A 275 -17.13 17.25 -17.90
N GLN A 276 -17.24 16.30 -16.96
CA GLN A 276 -17.62 16.60 -15.57
C GLN A 276 -16.48 16.43 -14.57
N ALA A 277 -15.57 15.49 -14.81
CA ALA A 277 -14.55 15.12 -13.83
C ALA A 277 -13.15 15.61 -14.19
N ALA A 278 -12.84 15.81 -15.47
CA ALA A 278 -11.50 16.18 -15.98
C ALA A 278 -11.14 17.65 -15.72
N THR A 279 -11.16 18.05 -14.45
CA THR A 279 -10.71 19.35 -13.96
C THR A 279 -9.34 19.21 -13.31
N ARG A 280 -8.60 20.32 -13.22
CA ARG A 280 -7.32 20.39 -12.51
C ARG A 280 -7.46 19.95 -11.06
N GLU A 281 -8.50 20.43 -10.38
CA GLU A 281 -8.77 20.15 -8.97
C GLU A 281 -8.98 18.65 -8.73
N ASN A 282 -9.84 18.01 -9.52
CA ASN A 282 -10.10 16.57 -9.39
C ASN A 282 -8.86 15.74 -9.73
N ALA A 283 -8.09 16.12 -10.75
CA ALA A 283 -6.88 15.38 -11.12
C ALA A 283 -5.82 15.43 -10.02
N ILE A 284 -5.56 16.61 -9.43
CA ILE A 284 -4.65 16.77 -8.29
C ILE A 284 -5.17 16.00 -7.08
N PHE A 285 -6.46 16.16 -6.76
CA PHE A 285 -7.10 15.46 -5.64
C PHE A 285 -6.96 13.94 -5.79
N CYS A 286 -7.36 13.37 -6.92
CA CYS A 286 -7.30 11.93 -7.14
C CYS A 286 -5.87 11.40 -7.13
N LEU A 287 -4.90 12.15 -7.68
CA LEU A 287 -3.50 11.74 -7.70
C LEU A 287 -2.92 11.68 -6.29
N ASP A 288 -3.08 12.75 -5.50
CA ASP A 288 -2.57 12.82 -4.12
C ASP A 288 -3.18 11.71 -3.24
N ARG A 289 -4.50 11.49 -3.36
CA ARG A 289 -5.19 10.43 -2.63
C ARG A 289 -4.81 9.03 -3.07
N ALA A 290 -4.58 8.81 -4.37
CA ALA A 290 -4.12 7.51 -4.87
C ALA A 290 -2.71 7.19 -4.36
N ILE A 291 -1.78 8.15 -4.39
CA ILE A 291 -0.42 7.96 -3.87
C ILE A 291 -0.47 7.60 -2.38
N ASN A 292 -1.25 8.35 -1.58
CA ASN A 292 -1.37 8.09 -0.15
C ASN A 292 -1.98 6.70 0.13
N LEU A 293 -3.07 6.35 -0.56
CA LEU A 293 -3.73 5.06 -0.45
C LEU A 293 -2.77 3.89 -0.76
N LEU A 294 -2.06 3.97 -1.88
CA LEU A 294 -1.14 2.90 -2.29
C LEU A 294 0.09 2.84 -1.39
N GLY A 295 0.59 3.98 -0.91
CA GLY A 295 1.67 4.02 0.09
C GLY A 295 1.27 3.35 1.41
N LYS A 296 0.05 3.59 1.89
CA LYS A 296 -0.49 2.93 3.10
C LYS A 296 -0.66 1.42 2.90
N LYS A 297 -1.16 0.99 1.74
CA LYS A 297 -1.24 -0.44 1.38
C LYS A 297 0.15 -1.09 1.39
N GLN A 298 1.13 -0.47 0.74
CA GLN A 298 2.50 -0.99 0.69
C GLN A 298 3.11 -1.08 2.09
N GLN A 299 2.99 -0.02 2.90
CA GLN A 299 3.49 -0.03 4.28
C GLN A 299 2.86 -1.15 5.12
N HIS A 300 1.56 -1.42 4.94
CA HIS A 300 0.90 -2.53 5.61
C HIS A 300 1.49 -3.89 5.19
N GLN A 301 1.80 -4.08 3.90
CA GLN A 301 2.45 -5.29 3.39
C GLN A 301 3.89 -5.43 3.90
N ASP A 302 4.67 -4.35 3.91
CA ASP A 302 6.06 -4.33 4.38
C ASP A 302 6.16 -4.61 5.89
N ASN A 303 5.15 -4.20 6.65
CA ASN A 303 5.06 -4.48 8.09
C ASN A 303 4.54 -5.90 8.40
N ALA A 304 4.02 -6.63 7.40
CA ALA A 304 3.54 -7.98 7.60
C ALA A 304 4.72 -8.91 7.85
N ARG A 305 4.75 -9.52 9.04
CA ARG A 305 5.76 -10.51 9.40
C ARG A 305 5.28 -11.89 8.96
N TRP A 306 5.96 -12.44 7.96
CA TRP A 306 5.74 -13.82 7.53
C TRP A 306 6.86 -14.71 8.07
N LEU A 307 6.52 -15.97 8.37
CA LEU A 307 7.54 -17.00 8.54
C LEU A 307 8.24 -17.20 7.20
N ASP A 308 9.56 -17.36 7.22
CA ASP A 308 10.30 -17.63 5.99
C ASP A 308 10.04 -19.07 5.55
N PHE A 309 9.33 -19.25 4.44
CA PHE A 309 9.07 -20.53 3.79
C PHE A 309 10.03 -20.78 2.61
N SER A 310 11.15 -20.05 2.55
CA SER A 310 12.20 -20.25 1.55
C SER A 310 12.75 -21.68 1.58
N ALA A 311 13.35 -22.10 0.46
CA ALA A 311 13.90 -23.46 0.34
C ALA A 311 14.95 -23.81 1.42
N ALA A 312 15.62 -22.79 1.97
CA ALA A 312 16.59 -22.92 3.05
C ALA A 312 15.96 -23.36 4.39
N HIS A 313 14.64 -23.26 4.55
CA HIS A 313 13.93 -23.66 5.77
C HIS A 313 12.95 -24.82 5.52
N ARG A 314 13.00 -25.44 4.33
CA ARG A 314 12.18 -26.61 4.02
C ARG A 314 12.73 -27.83 4.75
N LEU A 315 11.83 -28.53 5.44
CA LEU A 315 12.15 -29.78 6.09
C LEU A 315 12.23 -30.88 5.04
N ASN A 316 13.36 -31.60 4.99
CA ASN A 316 13.50 -32.76 4.13
C ASN A 316 13.52 -34.03 4.97
N VAL A 317 12.84 -35.06 4.49
CA VAL A 317 12.87 -36.41 5.07
C VAL A 317 13.53 -37.36 4.10
N LYS A 318 14.56 -38.06 4.57
CA LYS A 318 15.21 -39.13 3.82
C LYS A 318 14.69 -40.47 4.33
N ILE A 319 14.24 -41.30 3.42
CA ILE A 319 13.70 -42.62 3.76
C ILE A 319 14.84 -43.56 4.15
N SER A 320 14.85 -44.03 5.40
CA SER A 320 15.93 -44.88 5.95
C SER A 320 15.58 -46.37 5.88
N SER A 321 14.30 -46.72 5.92
CA SER A 321 13.75 -48.07 5.74
C SER A 321 12.63 -48.04 4.69
N ALA A 322 12.41 -49.15 3.97
CA ALA A 322 11.33 -49.22 2.99
C ALA A 322 9.97 -49.05 3.69
N THR A 323 9.28 -47.95 3.39
CA THR A 323 8.09 -47.53 4.15
C THR A 323 6.90 -47.25 3.25
N SER A 324 5.72 -47.10 3.88
CA SER A 324 4.46 -46.84 3.20
C SER A 324 4.04 -45.39 3.41
N VAL A 325 3.51 -44.78 2.35
CA VAL A 325 2.81 -43.50 2.43
C VAL A 325 1.37 -43.78 2.80
N PHE A 326 0.96 -43.33 3.97
CA PHE A 326 -0.40 -43.49 4.47
C PHE A 326 -1.27 -42.30 4.09
N ARG A 327 -2.57 -42.54 3.84
CA ARG A 327 -3.53 -41.46 3.57
C ARG A 327 -3.77 -40.56 4.79
N LYS A 328 -3.54 -41.07 6.00
CA LYS A 328 -3.66 -40.37 7.28
C LYS A 328 -2.42 -40.66 8.12
N ALA A 329 -2.13 -39.82 9.12
CA ALA A 329 -1.07 -40.05 10.10
C ALA A 329 -1.43 -41.22 11.05
N SER A 330 -1.47 -42.44 10.51
CA SER A 330 -1.90 -43.67 11.19
C SER A 330 -1.38 -44.89 10.43
N LYS A 331 -0.80 -45.85 11.16
CA LYS A 331 -0.31 -47.14 10.60
C LYS A 331 -1.45 -48.03 10.09
N ASN A 332 -2.68 -47.77 10.55
CA ASN A 332 -3.88 -48.51 10.18
C ASN A 332 -4.61 -47.89 8.97
N ALA A 333 -4.12 -46.77 8.44
CA ALA A 333 -4.74 -46.11 7.30
C ALA A 333 -4.38 -46.79 5.97
N ASP A 334 -5.18 -46.50 4.93
CA ASP A 334 -4.92 -46.97 3.58
C ASP A 334 -3.52 -46.52 3.10
N VAL A 335 -2.79 -47.46 2.53
CA VAL A 335 -1.49 -47.20 1.88
C VAL A 335 -1.73 -46.62 0.49
N VAL A 336 -1.23 -45.41 0.27
CA VAL A 336 -1.30 -44.67 -1.00
C VAL A 336 -0.16 -45.07 -1.92
N ALA A 337 1.04 -45.24 -1.38
CA ALA A 337 2.24 -45.62 -2.12
C ALA A 337 3.27 -46.30 -1.21
N ARG A 338 4.33 -46.86 -1.80
CA ARG A 338 5.50 -47.38 -1.08
C ARG A 338 6.75 -46.64 -1.54
N LEU A 339 7.59 -46.25 -0.60
CA LEU A 339 8.81 -45.47 -0.86
C LEU A 339 10.06 -46.36 -0.77
N GLY A 340 11.03 -46.08 -1.63
CA GLY A 340 12.32 -46.74 -1.64
C GLY A 340 13.26 -46.15 -0.58
N ILE A 341 14.22 -46.96 -0.12
CA ILE A 341 15.29 -46.51 0.77
C ILE A 341 16.18 -45.52 0.02
N GLY A 342 16.52 -44.40 0.66
CA GLY A 342 17.44 -43.39 0.14
C GLY A 342 16.78 -42.23 -0.60
N ASP A 343 15.49 -42.33 -0.91
CA ASP A 343 14.72 -41.24 -1.51
C ASP A 343 14.56 -40.08 -0.51
N ILE A 344 14.55 -38.85 -1.03
CA ILE A 344 14.39 -37.62 -0.23
C ILE A 344 13.11 -36.92 -0.65
N TYR A 345 12.25 -36.63 0.31
CA TYR A 345 11.00 -35.93 0.10
C TYR A 345 10.93 -34.65 0.93
N GLU A 346 10.32 -33.61 0.37
CA GLU A 346 9.99 -32.40 1.12
C GLU A 346 8.82 -32.70 2.06
N ALA A 347 9.03 -32.46 3.36
CA ALA A 347 8.01 -32.58 4.39
C ALA A 347 7.41 -31.21 4.71
N GLN A 348 6.09 -31.11 4.62
CA GLN A 348 5.35 -29.89 4.94
C GLN A 348 5.16 -29.69 6.44
N ALA A 349 5.06 -30.79 7.19
CA ALA A 349 4.85 -30.79 8.64
C ALA A 349 5.24 -32.13 9.26
N ILE A 350 5.57 -32.10 10.55
CA ILE A 350 5.60 -33.29 11.41
C ILE A 350 4.36 -33.24 12.29
N VAL A 351 3.55 -34.30 12.25
CA VAL A 351 2.29 -34.39 12.98
C VAL A 351 2.28 -35.60 13.91
N PRO A 352 1.59 -35.56 15.05
CA PRO A 352 1.38 -36.74 15.87
C PRO A 352 0.46 -37.75 15.16
N SER A 353 0.59 -39.02 15.54
CA SER A 353 -0.29 -40.09 15.12
C SER A 353 -1.73 -39.87 15.61
N LEU A 354 -2.69 -40.31 14.79
CA LEU A 354 -4.10 -40.37 15.18
C LEU A 354 -4.41 -41.56 16.11
N ASP A 355 -3.53 -42.58 16.13
CA ASP A 355 -3.76 -43.83 16.84
C ASP A 355 -3.03 -43.93 18.20
N GLY A 356 -2.23 -42.92 18.58
CA GLY A 356 -1.49 -42.91 19.85
C GLY A 356 -0.56 -41.69 20.02
N GLU A 357 -0.13 -41.43 21.26
CA GLU A 357 0.59 -40.19 21.63
C GLU A 357 2.07 -40.14 21.23
N HIS A 358 2.69 -41.28 20.89
CA HIS A 358 4.15 -41.37 20.71
C HIS A 358 4.62 -41.46 19.25
N ASP A 359 3.77 -41.96 18.35
CA ASP A 359 4.12 -42.08 16.94
C ASP A 359 3.99 -40.71 16.25
N ARG A 360 4.95 -40.37 15.38
CA ARG A 360 4.93 -39.13 14.60
C ARG A 360 5.07 -39.43 13.12
N PHE A 361 4.44 -38.62 12.30
CA PHE A 361 4.45 -38.75 10.86
C PHE A 361 4.94 -37.48 10.19
N ALA A 362 5.74 -37.63 9.14
CA ALA A 362 6.06 -36.55 8.21
C ALA A 362 4.98 -36.48 7.11
N GLN A 363 4.36 -35.31 6.94
CA GLN A 363 3.47 -35.05 5.82
C GLN A 363 4.30 -34.69 4.60
N ILE A 364 4.28 -35.53 3.57
CA ILE A 364 5.01 -35.28 2.32
C ILE A 364 4.06 -34.79 1.23
N LEU A 365 4.58 -33.90 0.38
CA LEU A 365 3.95 -33.54 -0.89
C LEU A 365 5.03 -33.53 -1.97
N HIS A 366 4.91 -34.44 -2.93
CA HIS A 366 5.87 -34.59 -4.02
C HIS A 366 5.14 -34.60 -5.36
N ILE A 367 5.75 -33.93 -6.34
CA ILE A 367 5.29 -33.95 -7.73
C ILE A 367 6.16 -34.95 -8.48
N GLN A 368 5.52 -36.00 -9.00
CA GLN A 368 6.19 -37.09 -9.74
C GLN A 368 5.64 -37.19 -11.17
N ASP A 369 6.43 -37.80 -12.06
CA ASP A 369 6.06 -37.97 -13.47
C ASP A 369 5.03 -39.11 -13.67
N ASP A 370 4.98 -40.07 -12.75
CA ASP A 370 4.05 -41.20 -12.76
C ASP A 370 2.68 -40.88 -12.14
N GLU A 371 1.61 -41.61 -12.52
CA GLU A 371 0.30 -41.43 -11.89
C GLU A 371 0.24 -42.09 -10.48
N PRO A 372 -0.27 -41.40 -9.45
CA PRO A 372 -0.76 -40.02 -9.46
C PRO A 372 0.38 -38.99 -9.45
N ARG A 373 0.27 -37.94 -10.29
CA ARG A 373 1.29 -36.88 -10.41
C ARG A 373 1.60 -36.14 -9.10
N PHE A 374 0.67 -36.18 -8.15
CA PHE A 374 0.85 -35.64 -6.81
C PHE A 374 0.84 -36.80 -5.83
N LEU A 375 2.00 -37.11 -5.27
CA LEU A 375 2.12 -38.01 -4.14
C LEU A 375 2.00 -37.17 -2.86
N SER A 376 0.87 -37.32 -2.16
CA SER A 376 0.64 -36.67 -0.88
C SER A 376 0.16 -37.68 0.15
N GLY A 377 0.76 -37.63 1.34
CA GLY A 377 0.38 -38.47 2.45
C GLY A 377 1.36 -38.38 3.60
N TYR A 378 1.33 -39.37 4.48
CA TYR A 378 2.04 -39.38 5.74
C TYR A 378 3.00 -40.56 5.77
N VAL A 379 4.24 -40.31 6.18
CA VAL A 379 5.26 -41.34 6.35
C VAL A 379 5.66 -41.40 7.81
N ASP A 380 5.84 -42.59 8.36
CA ASP A 380 6.29 -42.74 9.74
C ASP A 380 7.70 -42.14 9.90
N LEU A 381 7.87 -41.30 10.93
CA LEU A 381 9.15 -40.68 11.23
C LEU A 381 10.17 -41.71 11.73
N GLU A 382 9.74 -42.85 12.29
CA GLU A 382 10.66 -43.96 12.65
C GLU A 382 11.38 -44.55 11.43
N ASP A 383 10.76 -44.46 10.26
CA ASP A 383 11.27 -44.95 8.97
C ASP A 383 12.02 -43.86 8.17
N CYS A 384 12.21 -42.68 8.77
CA CYS A 384 12.81 -41.52 8.12
C CYS A 384 13.94 -40.91 8.96
N GLU A 385 14.89 -40.29 8.28
CA GLU A 385 15.88 -39.39 8.88
C GLU A 385 15.53 -37.95 8.49
N LEU A 386 15.48 -37.05 9.47
CA LEU A 386 15.37 -35.62 9.21
C LEU A 386 16.70 -35.13 8.63
N VAL A 387 16.65 -34.57 7.42
CA VAL A 387 17.80 -33.97 6.78
C VAL A 387 17.72 -32.47 7.02
N GLU A 388 18.72 -31.93 7.71
CA GLU A 388 18.86 -30.47 7.84
C GLU A 388 18.98 -29.85 6.44
N PRO A 389 18.31 -28.72 6.19
CA PRO A 389 18.47 -28.02 4.93
C PRO A 389 19.95 -27.63 4.76
N PRO A 390 20.50 -27.70 3.53
CA PRO A 390 21.87 -27.27 3.29
C PRO A 390 22.04 -25.81 3.74
N GLU A 391 23.18 -25.49 4.37
CA GLU A 391 23.49 -24.12 4.76
C GLU A 391 23.28 -23.17 3.56
N PRO A 392 22.59 -22.04 3.74
CA PRO A 392 22.38 -21.11 2.65
C PRO A 392 23.75 -20.62 2.16
N THR A 393 24.12 -21.00 0.92
CA THR A 393 25.26 -20.40 0.24
C THR A 393 24.96 -18.93 0.03
N ASN A 394 25.67 -18.07 0.77
CA ASN A 394 25.69 -16.63 0.53
C ASN A 394 26.18 -16.37 -0.91
N GLN A 395 25.27 -16.08 -1.82
CA GLN A 395 25.54 -15.46 -3.12
C GLN A 395 24.81 -14.14 -3.23
#